data_AF-A0A920A7G9-F1
#
_entry.id   AF-A0A920A7G9-F1
#
_cell.length_a   1.000
_cell.length_b   1.000
_cell.length_c   1.000
_cell.angle_alpha   90.00
_cell.angle_beta   90.00
_cell.angle_gamma   90.00
#
_symmetry.space_group_name_H-M   'P 1'
#
loop_
_entity.id
_entity.type
_entity.pdbx_description
1 polymer ?
#
loop_
_entity_poly.entity_id
_entity_poly.type
_entity_poly.pdbx_seq_one_letter_code
_entity_poly.pdbx_strand_id
1 'polypeptide(L)'
;MVDKYNIAKNWLPRYTGTQPEEFGDYILLTNFKNYVTAFADKFGVEIKGEGGPMQSATNKDGLSIVNFGIGSPNAALIMDSAYCN
;
A
#
# COMPACT_ATOMS: atom_id res chain seq x y z
N MET A 1 8.90 11.09 -22.83
CA MET A 1 9.10 9.83 -22.09
C MET A 1 8.10 9.88 -20.95
N VAL A 2 7.09 9.02 -20.94
CA VAL A 2 6.09 9.03 -19.87
C VAL A 2 6.77 8.49 -18.63
N ASP A 3 6.99 9.35 -17.65
CA ASP A 3 7.69 8.99 -16.44
C ASP A 3 6.80 8.05 -15.61
N LYS A 4 7.13 6.76 -15.65
CA LYS A 4 6.39 5.69 -14.96
C LYS A 4 6.28 5.97 -13.46
N TYR A 5 7.28 6.64 -12.88
CA TYR A 5 7.30 7.06 -11.49
C TYR A 5 6.15 8.03 -11.17
N ASN A 6 5.96 9.05 -12.01
CA ASN A 6 4.89 10.02 -11.84
C ASN A 6 3.50 9.40 -11.99
N ILE A 7 3.35 8.35 -12.82
CA ILE A 7 2.10 7.60 -12.92
C ILE A 7 1.87 6.80 -11.64
N ALA A 8 2.85 6.01 -11.21
CA ALA A 8 2.82 5.24 -9.97
C ALA A 8 2.41 6.10 -8.76
N LYS A 9 3.08 7.25 -8.59
CA LYS A 9 2.87 8.20 -7.49
C LYS A 9 1.44 8.78 -7.44
N ASN A 10 0.81 8.95 -8.61
CA ASN A 10 -0.55 9.47 -8.70
C ASN A 10 -1.63 8.41 -8.49
N TRP A 11 -1.30 7.13 -8.70
CA TRP A 11 -2.29 6.04 -8.66
C TRP A 11 -2.34 5.39 -7.28
N LEU A 12 -1.20 5.20 -6.62
CA LEU A 12 -1.10 4.58 -5.30
C LEU A 12 -2.07 5.18 -4.25
N PRO A 13 -2.19 6.52 -4.13
CA PRO A 13 -3.09 7.13 -3.15
C PRO A 13 -4.56 6.96 -3.50
N ARG A 14 -4.89 6.86 -4.79
CA ARG A 14 -6.27 6.66 -5.26
C ARG A 14 -6.80 5.28 -4.93
N TYR A 15 -5.93 4.27 -4.90
CA TYR A 15 -6.33 2.90 -4.59
C TYR A 15 -6.20 2.56 -3.11
N THR A 16 -5.14 3.03 -2.44
CA THR A 16 -4.81 2.66 -1.05
C THR A 16 -5.26 3.67 -0.01
N GLY A 17 -5.59 4.91 -0.43
CA GLY A 17 -5.83 6.03 0.48
C GLY A 17 -4.57 6.55 1.19
N THR A 18 -3.39 6.04 0.83
CA THR A 18 -2.11 6.35 1.49
C THR A 18 -1.19 7.06 0.53
N GLN A 19 -0.64 8.19 0.97
CA GLN A 19 0.32 8.94 0.19
C GLN A 19 1.64 8.17 0.13
N PRO A 20 2.42 8.28 -0.96
CA PRO A 20 3.68 7.57 -1.12
C PRO A 20 4.67 7.84 0.03
N GLU A 21 4.66 9.06 0.55
CA GLU A 21 5.51 9.50 1.66
C GLU A 21 5.07 8.94 3.03
N GLU A 22 3.90 8.30 3.12
CA GLU A 22 3.37 7.68 4.35
C GLU A 22 3.64 6.17 4.40
N PHE A 23 4.25 5.61 3.36
CA PHE A 23 4.77 4.25 3.39
C PHE A 23 6.12 4.23 4.10
N GLY A 24 6.33 3.18 4.89
CA GLY A 24 7.62 2.90 5.48
C GLY A 24 8.57 2.23 4.49
N ASP A 25 9.84 2.12 4.88
CA ASP A 25 10.90 1.52 4.07
C ASP A 25 10.65 0.03 3.76
N TYR A 26 9.83 -0.64 4.56
CA TYR A 26 9.50 -2.06 4.41
C TYR A 26 8.02 -2.23 4.08
N ILE A 27 7.71 -2.94 2.99
CA ILE A 27 6.34 -3.19 2.55
C ILE A 27 6.02 -4.68 2.52
N LEU A 28 4.97 -5.07 3.24
CA LEU A 28 4.33 -6.37 3.18
C LEU A 28 3.16 -6.31 2.20
N LEU A 29 3.14 -7.23 1.23
CA LEU A 29 2.03 -7.36 0.28
C LEU A 29 1.15 -8.54 0.67
N THR A 30 -0.17 -8.32 0.62
CA THR A 30 -1.18 -9.36 0.84
C THR A 30 -2.33 -9.17 -0.11
N ASN A 31 -3.09 -10.24 -0.36
CA ASN A 31 -4.38 -10.19 -1.06
C ASN A 31 -5.56 -10.45 -0.10
N PHE A 32 -5.30 -10.51 1.21
CA PHE A 32 -6.28 -10.86 2.23
C PHE A 32 -6.44 -9.69 3.21
N LYS A 33 -7.64 -9.08 3.20
CA LYS A 33 -7.98 -7.95 4.08
C LYS A 33 -7.72 -8.26 5.57
N ASN A 34 -7.98 -9.48 6.01
CA ASN A 34 -7.80 -9.87 7.43
C ASN A 34 -6.38 -9.65 7.96
N TYR A 35 -5.36 -9.74 7.11
CA TYR A 35 -3.98 -9.48 7.55
C TYR A 35 -3.73 -7.99 7.77
N VAL A 36 -4.38 -7.11 7.00
CA VAL A 36 -4.30 -5.65 7.23
C VAL A 36 -5.00 -5.30 8.54
N THR A 37 -6.16 -5.90 8.83
CA THR A 37 -6.85 -5.72 10.11
C THR A 37 -6.01 -6.23 11.28
N ALA A 38 -5.46 -7.45 11.19
CA ALA A 38 -4.59 -7.99 12.23
C ALA A 38 -3.32 -7.16 12.44
N PHE A 39 -2.76 -6.59 11.37
CA PHE A 39 -1.63 -5.67 11.45
C PHE A 39 -2.01 -4.38 12.17
N ALA A 40 -3.13 -3.77 11.78
CA ALA A 40 -3.64 -2.54 12.37
C ALA A 40 -3.91 -2.70 13.88
N ASP A 41 -4.58 -3.79 14.26
CA ASP A 41 -4.85 -4.12 15.67
C ASP A 41 -3.56 -4.36 16.45
N LYS A 42 -2.59 -5.07 15.85
CA LYS A 42 -1.31 -5.39 16.50
C LYS A 42 -0.46 -4.15 16.78
N PHE A 43 -0.46 -3.19 15.86
CA PHE A 43 0.37 -1.98 15.97
C PHE A 43 -0.41 -0.76 16.45
N GLY A 44 -1.72 -0.87 16.66
CA GLY A 44 -2.59 0.24 17.07
C GLY A 44 -2.62 1.38 16.06
N VAL A 45 -2.67 1.05 14.77
CA VAL A 45 -2.65 2.02 13.66
C VAL A 45 -3.94 2.00 12.85
N GLU A 46 -4.24 3.10 12.19
CA GLU A 46 -5.43 3.22 11.36
C GLU A 46 -5.26 2.48 10.03
N ILE A 47 -6.35 1.85 9.57
CA ILE A 47 -6.43 1.29 8.22
C ILE A 47 -6.90 2.38 7.26
N LYS A 48 -6.11 2.63 6.22
CA LYS A 48 -6.46 3.50 5.11
C LYS A 48 -7.05 2.70 3.96
N GLY A 49 -7.93 3.33 3.18
CA GLY A 49 -8.60 2.68 2.05
C GLY A 49 -9.71 1.71 2.46
N GLU A 50 -10.29 1.86 3.65
CA GLU A 50 -11.46 1.09 4.06
C GLU A 50 -12.63 1.29 3.08
N GLY A 51 -13.32 0.19 2.75
CA GLY A 51 -14.38 0.16 1.74
C GLY A 51 -13.90 0.18 0.29
N GLY A 52 -12.59 0.43 0.05
CA GLY A 52 -11.97 0.41 -1.27
C GLY A 52 -11.41 -0.96 -1.70
N PRO A 53 -10.84 -1.03 -2.92
CA PRO A 53 -10.24 -2.25 -3.45
C PRO A 53 -8.87 -2.58 -2.83
N MET A 54 -8.16 -1.59 -2.28
CA MET A 54 -6.89 -1.78 -1.59
C MET A 54 -6.92 -1.09 -0.23
N GLN A 55 -6.42 -1.80 0.78
CA GLN A 55 -6.23 -1.26 2.13
C GLN A 55 -4.75 -1.17 2.43
N SER A 56 -4.37 -0.22 3.27
CA SER A 56 -3.01 -0.17 3.77
C SER A 56 -2.96 0.32 5.21
N ALA A 57 -1.88 -0.02 5.89
CA ALA A 57 -1.58 0.48 7.22
C ALA A 57 -0.05 0.57 7.37
N THR A 58 0.44 1.61 8.03
CA THR A 58 1.87 1.83 8.29
C THR A 58 2.08 1.99 9.78
N ASN A 59 3.01 1.22 10.36
CA ASN A 59 3.41 1.38 11.75
C ASN A 59 4.51 2.45 11.93
N LYS A 60 4.82 2.78 13.18
CA LYS A 60 5.83 3.80 13.52
C LYS A 60 7.27 3.36 13.27
N ASP A 61 7.50 2.07 13.03
CA ASP A 61 8.82 1.47 12.82
C ASP A 61 9.21 1.41 11.33
N GLY A 62 8.41 1.99 10.44
CA GLY A 62 8.66 1.99 9.00
C GLY A 62 8.25 0.69 8.31
N LEU A 63 7.33 -0.08 8.89
CA LEU A 63 6.71 -1.24 8.24
C LEU A 63 5.30 -0.89 7.78
N SER A 64 5.04 -1.10 6.50
CA SER A 64 3.73 -0.97 5.88
C SER A 64 3.19 -2.32 5.43
N ILE A 65 1.88 -2.49 5.50
CA ILE A 65 1.18 -3.60 4.85
C ILE A 65 0.20 -3.04 3.83
N VAL A 66 0.13 -3.66 2.66
CA VAL A 66 -0.80 -3.29 1.58
C VAL A 66 -1.54 -4.51 1.09
N ASN A 67 -2.87 -4.44 1.18
CA ASN A 67 -3.75 -5.37 0.49
C ASN A 67 -3.93 -4.91 -0.96
N PHE A 68 -3.35 -5.63 -1.92
CA PHE A 68 -3.46 -5.31 -3.34
C PHE A 68 -4.71 -5.92 -4.00
N GLY A 69 -5.50 -6.69 -3.25
CA GLY A 69 -6.68 -7.38 -3.74
C GLY A 69 -6.35 -8.54 -4.69
N ILE A 70 -7.23 -8.79 -5.67
CA ILE A 70 -7.08 -9.87 -6.64
C ILE A 70 -6.65 -9.29 -7.99
N GLY A 71 -5.53 -9.78 -8.54
CA GLY A 71 -5.02 -9.42 -9.86
C GLY A 71 -3.54 -9.04 -9.86
N SER A 72 -2.75 -9.66 -10.74
CA SER A 72 -1.32 -9.37 -10.93
C SER A 72 -0.97 -7.91 -11.30
N PRO A 73 -1.84 -7.12 -11.97
CA PRO A 73 -1.51 -5.72 -12.29
C PRO A 73 -1.36 -4.84 -11.05
N ASN A 74 -2.10 -5.14 -9.97
CA ASN A 74 -2.07 -4.36 -8.73
C ASN A 74 -0.79 -4.60 -7.95
N ALA A 75 -0.32 -5.86 -7.92
CA ALA A 75 0.96 -6.21 -7.32
C ALA A 75 2.12 -5.58 -8.08
N ALA A 76 2.09 -5.61 -9.43
CA ALA A 76 3.08 -4.95 -10.27
C ALA A 76 3.09 -3.43 -10.06
N LEU A 77 1.91 -2.80 -9.92
CA LEU A 77 1.80 -1.36 -9.66
C LEU A 77 2.45 -0.97 -8.33
N ILE A 78 2.24 -1.73 -7.26
CA ILE A 78 2.87 -1.43 -5.96
C ILE A 78 4.39 -1.63 -6.02
N MET A 79 4.86 -2.71 -6.66
CA MET A 79 6.30 -2.98 -6.80
C MET A 79 7.01 -1.91 -7.65
N ASP A 80 6.42 -1.51 -8.79
CA ASP A 80 6.96 -0.45 -9.64
C ASP A 80 6.94 0.92 -8.93
N SER A 81 5.94 1.17 -8.08
CA SER A 81 5.79 2.44 -7.33
C SER A 81 6.71 2.54 -6.12
N ALA A 82 6.95 1.43 -5.42
CA ALA A 82 7.72 1.41 -4.17
C ALA A 82 9.23 1.25 -4.37
N TYR A 83 9.67 0.65 -5.49
CA TYR A 83 11.09 0.31 -5.71
C TYR A 83 11.87 1.37 -6.50
N CYS A 84 11.19 2.35 -7.11
CA CYS A 84 11.85 3.45 -7.81
C CYS A 84 12.25 4.56 -6.83
N ASN A 85 13.39 4.38 -6.15
CA ASN A 85 14.18 5.47 -5.56
C ASN A 85 15.17 6.03 -6.58
#